data_AF-A0A397ZQS0-F1
#
_entry.id   AF-A0A397ZQS0-F1
#
_cell.length_a   1.000
_cell.length_b   1.000
_cell.length_c   1.000
_cell.angle_alpha   90.00
_cell.angle_beta   90.00
_cell.angle_gamma   90.00
#
_symmetry.space_group_name_H-M   'P 1'
#
loop_
_entity.id
_entity.type
_entity.pdbx_description
1 polymer ?
#
loop_
_entity_poly.entity_id
_entity_poly.type
_entity_poly.pdbx_seq_one_letter_code
_entity_poly.pdbx_strand_id
1 'polypeptide(L)' 'MSLGFSVSPVILDLLVSKFDKSGGKNRAIEYDNFIECCLTVKGLTEKFKEKDTGYSGSATFTYESFMLTVLPFLIA' A
#
# COMPACT_ATOMS: atom_id res chain seq x y z
N MET A 1 -2.31 -12.43 14.25
CA MET A 1 -2.48 -12.54 12.78
C MET A 1 -1.64 -11.45 12.14
N SER A 2 -0.44 -11.79 11.68
CA SER A 2 0.35 -10.88 10.85
C SER A 2 -0.30 -10.81 9.47
N LEU A 3 -0.41 -9.62 8.89
CA LEU A 3 -0.97 -9.39 7.55
C LEU A 3 -0.21 -10.13 6.42
N GLY A 4 0.92 -10.77 6.72
CA GLY A 4 1.68 -11.60 5.76
C GLY A 4 2.45 -10.79 4.71
N PHE A 5 2.42 -9.46 4.82
CA PHE A 5 3.15 -8.55 3.95
C PHE A 5 4.51 -8.22 4.56
N SER A 6 5.58 -8.32 3.77
CA SER A 6 6.91 -7.83 4.14
C SER A 6 6.96 -6.31 3.96
N VAL A 7 6.24 -5.58 4.83
CA VAL A 7 6.21 -4.13 4.79
C VAL A 7 7.41 -3.60 5.57
N SER A 8 8.32 -2.92 4.87
CA SER A 8 9.46 -2.24 5.51
C SER A 8 8.96 -1.18 6.50
N PRO A 9 9.69 -0.91 7.61
CA PRO A 9 9.37 0.17 8.55
C PRO A 9 9.15 1.52 7.85
N VAL A 10 9.88 1.79 6.77
CA VAL A 10 9.74 3.01 5.97
C VAL A 10 8.38 3.10 5.28
N ILE A 11 7.86 1.97 4.80
CA ILE A 11 6.53 1.91 4.17
C ILE A 11 5.44 2.04 5.24
N LEU A 12 5.64 1.46 6.43
CA LEU A 12 4.72 1.65 7.56
C LEU A 12 4.62 3.12 7.97
N ASP A 13 5.74 3.85 8.07
CA ASP A 13 5.73 5.28 8.40
C ASP A 13 5.00 6.11 7.33
N LEU A 14 5.19 5.80 6.04
CA LEU A 14 4.48 6.46 4.95
C LEU A 14 2.97 6.21 5.01
N LEU A 15 2.56 4.98 5.31
CA LEU A 15 1.15 4.62 5.47
C LEU A 15 0.53 5.33 6.67
N VAL A 16 1.21 5.34 7.82
CA VAL A 16 0.78 6.10 9.00
C VAL A 16 0.63 7.57 8.65
N SER A 17 1.60 8.17 7.96
CA SER A 17 1.53 9.58 7.56
C SER A 17 0.39 9.88 6.57
N LYS A 18 0.04 8.95 5.68
CA LYS A 18 -1.05 9.11 4.70
C LYS A 18 -2.42 8.97 5.34
N PHE A 19 -2.57 8.03 6.28
CA PHE A 19 -3.86 7.66 6.87
C PHE A 19 -4.10 8.29 8.26
N ASP A 20 -3.12 9.00 8.83
CA ASP A 20 -3.29 9.82 10.03
C ASP A 20 -4.09 11.09 9.70
N LYS A 21 -5.41 11.03 9.87
CA LYS A 21 -6.33 12.17 9.76
C LYS A 21 -6.25 13.14 10.95
N SER A 22 -5.49 12.82 12.02
CA SER A 22 -5.32 13.69 13.19
C SER A 22 -4.23 14.78 12.99
N GLY A 23 -3.64 14.87 11.79
CA GLY A 23 -2.64 15.88 11.48
C GLY A 23 -1.33 15.70 12.26
N GLY A 24 -0.95 14.46 12.56
CA GLY A 24 0.32 14.15 13.23
C GLY A 24 0.32 14.33 14.76
N LYS A 25 -0.79 14.77 15.37
CA LYS A 25 -0.83 15.06 16.81
C LYS A 25 -0.75 13.83 17.71
N ASN A 26 -1.32 12.71 17.28
CA ASN A 26 -1.34 11.47 18.06
C ASN A 26 -0.67 10.28 17.35
N ARG A 27 -0.22 10.43 16.08
CA ARG A 27 0.25 9.32 15.23
C ARG A 27 -0.70 8.11 15.31
N ALA A 28 -1.99 8.38 15.33
CA ALA A 28 -3.02 7.38 15.57
C ALA A 28 -3.88 7.29 14.32
N ILE A 29 -3.89 6.10 13.71
CA ILE A 29 -4.79 5.79 12.61
C ILE A 29 -6.10 5.32 13.24
N GLU A 30 -7.20 6.03 12.95
CA GLU A 30 -8.54 5.55 13.32
C GLU A 30 -8.80 4.19 12.66
N TYR A 31 -9.63 3.36 13.30
CA TYR A 31 -9.85 1.99 12.84
C TYR A 31 -10.26 1.92 11.35
N ASP A 32 -11.16 2.79 10.90
CA ASP A 32 -11.62 2.82 9.51
C ASP A 32 -10.48 3.18 8.54
N ASN A 33 -9.63 4.14 8.90
CA ASN A 33 -8.47 4.53 8.10
C ASN A 33 -7.38 3.43 8.10
N PHE A 34 -7.28 2.64 9.17
CA PHE A 34 -6.38 1.49 9.24
C PHE A 34 -6.87 0.34 8.35
N ILE A 35 -8.18 0.09 8.31
CA ILE A 35 -8.79 -0.89 7.41
C ILE A 35 -8.57 -0.46 5.96
N GLU A 36 -8.83 0.80 5.63
CA GLU A 36 -8.58 1.38 4.30
C GLU A 36 -7.11 1.22 3.88
N CYS A 37 -6.18 1.58 4.77
CA CYS A 37 -4.75 1.38 4.58
C CYS A 37 -4.41 -0.09 4.26
N CYS A 38 -4.94 -1.04 5.04
CA CYS A 38 -4.69 -2.46 4.82
C CYS A 38 -5.23 -2.93 3.46
N LEU A 39 -6.41 -2.46 3.06
CA LEU A 39 -7.01 -2.78 1.76
C LEU A 39 -6.20 -2.21 0.60
N THR A 40 -5.72 -0.97 0.72
CA THR A 40 -4.83 -0.35 -0.29
C THR A 40 -3.54 -1.15 -0.46
N VAL A 41 -2.84 -1.46 0.64
CA VAL A 41 -1.59 -2.23 0.60
C VAL A 41 -1.81 -3.62 0.02
N LYS A 42 -2.90 -4.28 0.40
CA LYS A 42 -3.27 -5.59 -0.12
C LYS A 42 -3.48 -5.52 -1.64
N GLY A 43 -4.28 -4.57 -2.12
CA GLY A 43 -4.56 -4.42 -3.56
C GLY A 43 -3.31 -4.10 -4.39
N LEU A 44 -2.45 -3.21 -3.90
CA LEU A 44 -1.15 -2.93 -4.54
C LEU A 44 -0.25 -4.17 -4.58
N THR A 45 -0.22 -4.94 -3.50
CA THR A 45 0.57 -6.18 -3.42
C THR A 45 0.04 -7.24 -4.40
N GLU A 46 -1.27 -7.39 -4.51
CA GLU A 46 -1.89 -8.32 -5.46
C GLU A 46 -1.58 -7.93 -6.91
N LYS A 47 -1.70 -6.64 -7.25
CA LYS A 47 -1.31 -6.14 -8.58
C LYS A 47 0.18 -6.29 -8.88
N PHE A 48 1.03 -6.12 -7.88
CA PHE A 48 2.45 -6.40 -8.02
C PHE A 48 2.71 -7.89 -8.30
N LYS A 49 2.04 -8.80 -7.56
CA LYS A 49 2.15 -10.25 -7.76
C LYS A 49 1.66 -10.71 -9.13
N GLU A 50 0.64 -10.05 -9.69
CA GLU A 50 0.19 -10.30 -11.08
C GLU A 50 1.32 -10.03 -12.10
N LYS A 51 2.28 -9.15 -11.79
CA LYS A 51 3.45 -8.88 -12.64
C LYS A 51 4.73 -9.61 -12.25
N ASP A 52 4.95 -9.89 -10.97
CA ASP A 52 6.08 -10.69 -10.51
C ASP A 52 5.78 -12.20 -10.65
N THR A 53 5.65 -12.67 -11.89
CA THR A 53 5.33 -14.08 -12.20
C THR A 53 6.42 -15.05 -11.72
N GLY A 54 7.64 -14.56 -11.51
CA GLY A 54 8.77 -15.32 -10.97
C GLY A 54 8.86 -15.34 -9.45
N TYR A 55 7.97 -14.64 -8.73
CA TYR A 55 8.05 -14.45 -7.27
C TYR A 55 9.45 -14.01 -6.81
N SER A 56 10.09 -13.17 -7.61
CA SER A 56 11.45 -12.68 -7.41
C SER A 56 11.52 -11.49 -6.45
N GLY A 57 10.37 -10.92 -6.09
CA GLY A 57 10.27 -9.66 -5.36
C GLY A 57 10.55 -8.43 -6.22
N SER A 58 10.61 -8.58 -7.55
CA SER A 58 10.86 -7.51 -8.51
C SER A 58 9.94 -7.65 -9.72
N ALA A 59 9.40 -6.54 -10.21
CA ALA A 59 8.57 -6.52 -11.42
C ALA A 59 8.89 -5.28 -12.26
N THR A 60 8.88 -5.45 -13.58
CA THR A 60 9.10 -4.36 -14.54
C THR A 60 7.76 -3.86 -15.05
N PHE A 61 7.53 -2.56 -14.93
CA PHE A 61 6.33 -1.90 -15.42
C PHE A 61 6.66 -0.91 -16.53
N THR A 62 5.84 -0.87 -17.57
CA THR A 62 5.78 0.32 -18.43
C THR A 62 5.10 1.45 -17.66
N TYR A 63 5.38 2.70 -18.04
CA TYR A 63 4.76 3.88 -17.39
C TYR A 63 3.23 3.79 -17.37
N GLU A 64 2.61 3.40 -18.49
CA GLU A 64 1.16 3.22 -18.59
C GLU A 64 0.65 2.13 -17.63
N SER A 65 1.30 0.95 -17.60
CA SER A 65 0.90 -0.14 -16.71
C SER A 65 1.07 0.25 -15.24
N PHE A 66 2.08 1.04 -14.91
CA PHE A 66 2.27 1.58 -13.56
C PHE A 66 1.14 2.53 -13.18
N MET A 67 0.81 3.51 -14.05
CA MET A 67 -0.28 4.46 -13.80
C MET A 67 -1.62 3.76 -13.63
N LEU A 68 -1.97 2.81 -14.51
CA LEU A 68 -3.21 2.05 -14.40
C LEU A 68 -3.28 1.19 -13.13
N THR A 69 -2.13 0.76 -12.60
CA THR A 69 -2.05 0.00 -11.35
C THR A 69 -2.23 0.88 -10.13
N VAL A 70 -1.61 2.07 -10.11
CA VAL A 70 -1.54 2.93 -8.92
C VAL A 70 -2.72 3.90 -8.81
N LEU A 71 -3.20 4.45 -9.94
CA LEU A 71 -4.27 5.45 -9.96
C LEU A 71 -5.55 5.02 -9.20
N PRO A 72 -6.07 3.79 -9.34
CA PRO A 72 -7.27 3.36 -8.60
C PRO A 72 -7.15 3.47 -7.08
N PHE A 73 -5.94 3.44 -6.54
CA PHE A 73 -5.65 3.53 -5.10
C PHE A 73 -5.36 4.94 -4.60
N LEU A 74 -5.14 5.90 -5.52
CA LEU A 74 -4.89 7.30 -5.19
C LEU A 74 -6.14 8.17 -5.26
N ILE A 75 -7.12 7.78 -6.08
CA ILE A 75 -8.36 8.54 -6.32
C ILE A 75 -9.49 8.06 -5.38
N ALA A 76 -9.24 7.02 -4.59
CA ALA A 76 -10.16 6.50 -3.57
C ALA A 76 -10.21 7.42 -2.33
#